data_AF-A0AAF1AX67-F1
#
_entry.id   AF-A0AAF1AX67-F1
#
_cell.length_a   1.000
_cell.length_b   1.000
_cell.length_c   1.000
_cell.angle_alpha   90.00
_cell.angle_beta   90.00
_cell.angle_gamma   90.00
#
_symmetry.space_group_name_H-M   'P 1'
#
loop_
_entity.id
_entity.type
_entity.pdbx_description
1 polymer ?
#
loop_
_entity_poly.entity_id
_entity_poly.type
_entity_poly.pdbx_seq_one_letter_code
_entity_poly.pdbx_strand_id
1 'polypeptide(L)'
;MHSGALALSKGTFWISYKRRYSAIKASSSSDSLRPTTSIAPLQLESPTGQFLSQILTSHPHLVPAAVEQQLEQLQIDRDAEKQKEATCTTGTDLVLYRRIAELKHNERKKALEEILYALIVQKFMDADVSLVPAISAQSSDPSGRVDTWPCQDEKLEKIHSHEANEMIQNHLTFILGNRSSDPSSVAQVSKLKVGQVYAASVMYGYFLKRIDQRFQLEKTMKILPGGSAEERNIEQVIGDETRPNVKNIGDSSRNLQPHPEVSAWSGGLGLGGIGEGIRSSRLKTYVMSFDAETLQRYATIRSKEAIDIVEKHTEALFGKPEIVISPEGRVDSSKDENIKISLGGLKRLVLEAVTFGAFLWDVESHVDSRYHFVAN
;
A
#
# COMPACT_ATOMS: atom_id res chain seq x y z
N MET A 1 96.55 -21.80 -14.44
CA MET A 1 95.08 -21.91 -14.57
C MET A 1 94.46 -21.33 -13.31
N HIS A 2 93.58 -20.31 -13.47
CA HIS A 2 92.72 -19.64 -12.47
C HIS A 2 93.46 -18.86 -11.35
N SER A 3 93.51 -17.52 -11.40
CA SER A 3 92.49 -16.51 -11.04
C SER A 3 92.09 -16.57 -9.55
N GLY A 4 92.03 -15.49 -8.77
CA GLY A 4 92.03 -14.07 -9.09
C GLY A 4 92.06 -13.21 -7.82
N ALA A 5 92.20 -11.91 -8.04
CA ALA A 5 92.56 -10.87 -7.10
C ALA A 5 91.45 -10.45 -6.12
N LEU A 6 91.89 -10.06 -4.91
CA LEU A 6 91.20 -9.17 -3.99
C LEU A 6 91.41 -7.71 -4.42
N ALA A 7 90.33 -6.96 -4.63
CA ALA A 7 90.00 -5.75 -3.87
C ALA A 7 88.96 -4.84 -4.56
N LEU A 8 88.06 -4.33 -3.70
CA LEU A 8 87.33 -3.05 -3.78
C LEU A 8 86.23 -2.90 -4.85
N SER A 9 84.97 -2.78 -4.39
CA SER A 9 84.12 -1.69 -4.86
C SER A 9 82.97 -1.37 -3.88
N LYS A 10 82.65 -0.08 -3.86
CA LYS A 10 81.74 0.65 -2.97
C LYS A 10 80.29 0.27 -3.26
N GLY A 11 79.48 0.14 -2.21
CA GLY A 11 78.03 -0.02 -2.29
C GLY A 11 77.34 0.99 -1.38
N THR A 12 76.78 2.02 -1.99
CA THR A 12 76.05 3.15 -1.42
C THR A 12 74.80 2.72 -0.64
N PHE A 13 74.62 3.34 0.53
CA PHE A 13 73.45 3.20 1.40
C PHE A 13 72.28 4.01 0.82
N TRP A 14 71.27 3.33 0.29
CA TRP A 14 69.95 3.91 0.01
C TRP A 14 68.94 3.27 0.96
N ILE A 15 68.52 4.03 1.99
CA ILE A 15 67.41 3.66 2.85
C ILE A 15 66.12 3.73 2.02
N SER A 16 65.64 2.58 1.57
CA SER A 16 64.29 2.45 1.04
C SER A 16 63.31 2.40 2.22
N TYR A 17 62.58 3.48 2.46
CA TYR A 17 61.45 3.48 3.38
C TYR A 17 60.32 2.61 2.81
N LYS A 18 60.32 1.31 3.14
CA LYS A 18 59.14 0.45 2.96
C LYS A 18 58.05 0.94 3.92
N ARG A 19 57.13 1.77 3.42
CA ARG A 19 55.87 2.09 4.09
C ARG A 19 55.03 0.81 4.14
N ARG A 20 55.02 0.15 5.31
CA ARG A 20 54.13 -0.98 5.60
C ARG A 20 52.69 -0.44 5.63
N TYR A 21 51.96 -0.60 4.53
CA TYR A 21 50.50 -0.47 4.58
C TYR A 21 49.95 -1.71 5.26
N SER A 22 49.46 -1.55 6.49
CA SER A 22 48.59 -2.56 7.10
C SER A 22 47.26 -2.50 6.36
N ALA A 23 47.02 -3.48 5.50
CA ALA A 23 45.71 -3.69 4.91
C ALA A 23 44.80 -4.23 6.02
N ILE A 24 44.01 -3.35 6.63
CA ILE A 24 42.90 -3.76 7.49
C ILE A 24 41.85 -4.36 6.56
N LYS A 25 41.88 -5.68 6.43
CA LYS A 25 40.81 -6.45 5.79
C LYS A 25 39.65 -6.48 6.77
N ALA A 26 38.68 -5.58 6.59
CA ALA A 26 37.40 -5.68 7.28
C ALA A 26 36.68 -6.93 6.75
N SER A 27 36.81 -8.06 7.44
CA SER A 27 35.92 -9.19 7.27
C SER A 27 34.62 -8.86 8.00
N SER A 28 33.57 -8.47 7.27
CA SER A 28 32.21 -8.53 7.80
C SER A 28 31.82 -10.00 7.89
N SER A 29 32.22 -10.65 8.98
CA SER A 29 31.59 -11.89 9.42
C SER A 29 30.20 -11.54 9.92
N SER A 30 29.23 -11.51 9.00
CA SER A 30 27.82 -11.53 9.35
C SER A 30 27.49 -12.92 9.85
N ASP A 31 27.74 -13.17 11.14
CA ASP A 31 27.09 -14.28 11.82
C ASP A 31 26.97 -14.03 13.32
N SER A 32 25.80 -13.52 13.73
CA SER A 32 24.89 -14.24 14.63
C SER A 32 23.83 -13.29 15.20
N LEU A 33 22.59 -13.80 15.24
CA LEU A 33 21.37 -13.25 15.85
C LEU A 33 20.46 -12.39 14.96
N ARG A 34 19.96 -13.00 13.86
CA ARG A 34 18.52 -12.87 13.54
C ARG A 34 17.80 -13.99 14.32
N PRO A 35 16.66 -13.70 14.95
CA PRO A 35 15.52 -13.11 14.25
C PRO A 35 14.98 -11.88 14.99
N THR A 36 15.27 -10.68 14.50
CA THR A 36 14.33 -9.59 14.76
C THR A 36 13.07 -9.95 13.97
N THR A 37 12.02 -10.41 14.65
CA THR A 37 10.70 -10.53 14.06
C THR A 37 10.36 -9.18 13.46
N SER A 38 10.44 -9.07 12.15
CA SER A 38 10.14 -7.81 11.48
C SER A 38 8.70 -7.45 11.75
N ILE A 39 8.45 -6.24 12.26
CA ILE A 39 7.11 -5.74 12.59
C ILE A 39 6.21 -5.74 11.34
N ALA A 40 6.81 -5.49 10.18
CA ALA A 40 6.13 -5.40 8.90
C ALA A 40 6.92 -6.16 7.81
N PRO A 41 6.28 -6.60 6.72
CA PRO A 41 6.96 -7.35 5.67
C PRO A 41 7.99 -6.52 4.89
N LEU A 42 7.71 -5.24 4.60
CA LEU A 42 8.64 -4.36 3.90
C LEU A 42 9.72 -3.84 4.86
N GLN A 43 10.99 -3.98 4.46
CA GLN A 43 12.14 -3.47 5.21
C GLN A 43 12.46 -2.03 4.80
N LEU A 44 12.73 -1.19 5.80
CA LEU A 44 13.15 0.19 5.59
C LEU A 44 14.67 0.28 5.49
N GLU A 45 15.18 0.84 4.40
CA GLU A 45 16.62 0.80 4.06
C GLU A 45 17.31 2.17 4.17
N SER A 46 16.57 3.27 4.01
CA SER A 46 17.15 4.61 4.13
C SER A 46 17.57 4.91 5.58
N PRO A 47 18.48 5.88 5.81
CA PRO A 47 18.84 6.28 7.17
C PRO A 47 17.62 6.70 8.01
N THR A 48 16.69 7.44 7.40
CA THR A 48 15.43 7.86 8.03
C THR A 48 14.54 6.66 8.36
N GLY A 49 14.37 5.72 7.43
CA GLY A 49 13.53 4.56 7.67
C GLY A 49 14.13 3.57 8.67
N GLN A 50 15.45 3.38 8.70
CA GLN A 50 16.11 2.58 9.74
C GLN A 50 15.91 3.20 11.13
N PHE A 51 16.05 4.52 11.25
CA PHE A 51 15.77 5.26 12.48
C PHE A 51 14.31 5.08 12.92
N LEU A 52 13.34 5.25 12.00
CA LEU A 52 11.92 5.07 12.31
C LEU A 52 11.57 3.62 12.66
N SER A 53 12.19 2.63 12.00
CA SER A 53 12.03 1.21 12.34
C SER A 53 12.50 0.90 13.77
N GLN A 54 13.60 1.51 14.20
CA GLN A 54 14.08 1.39 15.58
C GLN A 54 13.11 2.04 16.57
N ILE A 55 12.52 3.19 16.24
CA ILE A 55 11.53 3.85 17.10
C ILE A 55 10.23 3.03 17.16
N LEU A 56 9.75 2.53 16.02
CA LEU A 56 8.59 1.62 15.96
C LEU A 56 8.76 0.41 16.86
N THR A 57 9.98 -0.12 16.99
CA THR A 57 10.25 -1.28 17.84
C THR A 57 10.42 -0.89 19.31
N SER A 58 11.08 0.23 19.60
CA SER A 58 11.47 0.60 20.97
C SER A 58 10.47 1.50 21.69
N HIS A 59 9.97 2.54 21.01
CA HIS A 59 9.10 3.57 21.58
C HIS A 59 8.05 4.02 20.53
N PRO A 60 7.03 3.19 20.23
CA PRO A 60 6.05 3.48 19.17
C PRO A 60 5.34 4.82 19.33
N HIS A 61 5.10 5.26 20.58
CA HIS A 61 4.46 6.53 20.91
C HIS A 61 5.27 7.77 20.49
N LEU A 62 6.58 7.63 20.21
CA LEU A 62 7.43 8.72 19.74
C LEU A 62 7.48 8.85 18.21
N VAL A 63 6.92 7.88 17.48
CA VAL A 63 6.95 7.87 16.00
C VAL A 63 6.37 9.16 15.39
N PRO A 64 5.20 9.69 15.82
CA PRO A 64 4.65 10.90 15.22
C PRO A 64 5.58 12.11 15.36
N ALA A 65 6.14 12.31 16.56
CA ALA A 65 7.07 13.40 16.82
C ALA A 65 8.39 13.24 16.04
N ALA A 66 8.91 12.02 15.95
CA ALA A 66 10.10 11.71 15.17
C ALA A 66 9.87 11.96 13.67
N VAL A 67 8.70 11.59 13.15
CA VAL A 67 8.32 11.85 11.76
C VAL A 67 8.22 13.34 11.47
N GLU A 68 7.58 14.14 12.34
CA GLU A 68 7.51 15.59 12.17
C GLU A 68 8.92 16.19 12.06
N GLN A 69 9.85 15.80 12.92
CA GLN A 69 11.25 16.25 12.86
C GLN A 69 11.94 15.84 11.55
N GLN A 70 11.71 14.61 11.06
CA GLN A 70 12.30 14.16 9.79
C GLN A 70 11.73 14.92 8.59
N LEU A 71 10.43 15.22 8.58
CA LEU A 71 9.80 15.99 7.51
C LEU A 71 10.30 17.45 7.48
N GLU A 72 10.47 18.07 8.65
CA GLU A 72 11.07 19.41 8.76
C GLU A 72 12.49 19.42 8.19
N GLN A 73 13.32 18.43 8.55
CA GLN A 73 14.68 18.32 8.02
C GLN A 73 14.69 18.14 6.50
N LEU A 74 13.84 17.27 5.96
CA LEU A 74 13.70 17.07 4.52
C LEU A 74 13.27 18.35 3.80
N GLN A 75 12.43 19.17 4.44
CA GLN A 75 11.99 20.45 3.89
C GLN A 75 13.14 21.46 3.85
N ILE A 76 13.90 21.58 4.95
CA ILE A 76 15.09 22.44 5.03
C ILE A 76 16.11 22.06 3.94
N ASP A 77 16.38 20.76 3.79
CA ASP A 77 17.34 20.27 2.80
C ASP A 77 16.86 20.55 1.37
N ARG A 78 15.58 20.32 1.09
CA ARG A 78 14.96 20.62 -0.22
C ARG A 78 15.08 22.11 -0.57
N ASP A 79 14.82 22.99 0.39
CA ASP A 79 14.81 24.43 0.13
C ASP A 79 16.24 24.98 0.01
N ALA A 80 17.20 24.44 0.77
CA ALA A 80 18.62 24.74 0.63
C ALA A 80 19.18 24.30 -0.75
N GLU A 81 18.71 23.18 -1.30
CA GLU A 81 19.11 22.72 -2.63
C GLU A 81 18.58 23.59 -3.76
N LYS A 82 17.31 24.01 -3.69
CA LYS A 82 16.72 24.95 -4.67
C LYS A 82 17.51 26.25 -4.75
N GLN A 83 18.02 26.74 -3.62
CA GLN A 83 18.87 27.93 -3.59
C GLN A 83 20.23 27.70 -4.27
N LYS A 84 20.84 26.51 -4.08
CA LYS A 84 22.14 26.17 -4.70
C LYS A 84 22.02 26.02 -6.21
N GLU A 85 20.96 25.39 -6.71
CA GLU A 85 20.71 25.24 -8.15
C GLU A 85 20.60 26.59 -8.87
N ALA A 86 19.98 27.59 -8.24
CA ALA A 86 19.81 28.93 -8.82
C ALA A 86 21.12 29.71 -9.02
N THR A 87 22.24 29.27 -8.41
CA THR A 87 23.51 30.02 -8.40
C THR A 87 24.58 29.48 -9.35
N CYS A 88 24.35 28.37 -10.05
CA CYS A 88 25.37 27.72 -10.91
C CYS A 88 25.32 28.21 -12.38
N THR A 89 26.47 28.55 -12.97
CA THR A 89 26.57 29.20 -14.30
C THR A 89 27.54 28.55 -15.31
N THR A 90 28.24 27.45 -14.98
CA THR A 90 29.32 26.85 -15.81
C THR A 90 28.95 25.47 -16.41
N GLY A 91 29.14 25.28 -17.72
CA GLY A 91 28.61 24.15 -18.51
C GLY A 91 28.94 22.72 -18.04
N THR A 92 30.17 22.45 -17.56
CA THR A 92 30.56 21.13 -17.03
C THR A 92 30.07 20.89 -15.60
N ASP A 93 30.02 21.95 -14.80
CA ASP A 93 29.46 21.90 -13.44
C ASP A 93 27.95 21.64 -13.50
N LEU A 94 27.24 22.18 -14.49
CA LEU A 94 25.80 21.96 -14.68
C LEU A 94 25.43 20.47 -14.80
N VAL A 95 26.24 19.64 -15.45
CA VAL A 95 25.97 18.20 -15.58
C VAL A 95 26.17 17.47 -14.25
N LEU A 96 27.26 17.79 -13.54
CA LEU A 96 27.54 17.21 -12.22
C LEU A 96 26.47 17.61 -11.20
N TYR A 97 26.15 18.90 -11.11
CA TYR A 97 25.11 19.40 -10.21
C TYR A 97 23.74 18.84 -10.55
N ARG A 98 23.39 18.70 -11.83
CA ARG A 98 22.17 18.00 -12.24
C ARG A 98 22.13 16.58 -11.71
N ARG A 99 23.22 15.81 -11.84
CA ARG A 99 23.24 14.43 -11.36
C ARG A 99 23.16 14.34 -9.84
N ILE A 100 23.81 15.26 -9.13
CA ILE A 100 23.73 15.37 -7.67
C ILE A 100 22.29 15.70 -7.25
N ALA A 101 21.63 16.64 -7.93
CA ALA A 101 20.24 16.99 -7.68
C ALA A 101 19.28 15.82 -7.92
N GLU A 102 19.47 15.07 -9.02
CA GLU A 102 18.70 13.84 -9.30
C GLU A 102 18.88 12.80 -8.18
N LEU A 103 20.12 12.57 -7.73
CA LEU A 103 20.39 11.66 -6.62
C LEU A 103 19.75 12.14 -5.31
N LYS A 104 19.85 13.43 -5.00
CA LYS A 104 19.26 14.03 -3.79
C LYS A 104 17.73 13.97 -3.80
N HIS A 105 17.13 14.22 -4.96
CA HIS A 105 15.70 14.04 -5.15
C HIS A 105 15.28 12.59 -4.90
N ASN A 106 16.02 11.61 -5.44
CA ASN A 106 15.73 10.19 -5.22
C ASN A 106 15.93 9.76 -3.75
N GLU A 107 16.95 10.30 -3.07
CA GLU A 107 17.17 10.08 -1.63
C GLU A 107 15.99 10.62 -0.80
N ARG A 108 15.53 11.85 -1.08
CA ARG A 108 14.36 12.44 -0.42
C ARG A 108 13.09 11.65 -0.70
N LYS A 109 12.88 11.24 -1.95
CA LYS A 109 11.73 10.43 -2.35
C LYS A 109 11.70 9.12 -1.57
N LYS A 110 12.84 8.40 -1.51
CA LYS A 110 12.96 7.16 -0.72
C LYS A 110 12.69 7.40 0.76
N ALA A 111 13.24 8.47 1.34
CA ALA A 111 12.98 8.80 2.75
C ALA A 111 11.48 9.07 3.00
N LEU A 112 10.81 9.77 2.10
CA LEU A 112 9.39 10.08 2.19
C LEU A 112 8.51 8.82 2.09
N GLU A 113 8.83 7.92 1.16
CA GLU A 113 8.15 6.63 1.03
C GLU A 113 8.26 5.80 2.33
N GLU A 114 9.44 5.77 2.93
CA GLU A 114 9.68 5.02 4.17
C GLU A 114 9.02 5.69 5.39
N ILE A 115 8.91 7.03 5.42
CA ILE A 115 8.13 7.76 6.43
C ILE A 115 6.64 7.38 6.34
N LEU A 116 6.07 7.43 5.13
CA LEU A 116 4.67 7.06 4.90
C LEU A 116 4.43 5.61 5.33
N TYR A 117 5.31 4.68 4.96
CA TYR A 117 5.18 3.29 5.36
C TYR A 117 5.26 3.11 6.89
N ALA A 118 6.21 3.77 7.55
CA ALA A 118 6.35 3.72 9.01
C ALA A 118 5.07 4.19 9.74
N LEU A 119 4.44 5.27 9.26
CA LEU A 119 3.17 5.75 9.80
C LEU A 119 2.00 4.79 9.57
N ILE A 120 1.96 4.10 8.42
CA ILE A 120 0.95 3.07 8.16
C ILE A 120 1.13 1.90 9.13
N VAL A 121 2.36 1.43 9.32
CA VAL A 121 2.69 0.37 10.29
C VAL A 121 2.27 0.80 11.70
N GLN A 122 2.56 2.04 12.08
CA GLN A 122 2.12 2.60 13.36
C GLN A 122 0.60 2.53 13.52
N LYS A 123 -0.19 2.92 12.50
CA LYS A 123 -1.65 2.83 12.55
C LYS A 123 -2.17 1.40 12.76
N PHE A 124 -1.52 0.40 12.17
CA PHE A 124 -1.85 -1.00 12.43
C PHE A 124 -1.52 -1.39 13.89
N MET A 125 -0.39 -0.93 14.42
CA MET A 125 -0.01 -1.16 15.83
C MET A 125 -1.01 -0.49 16.80
N ASP A 126 -1.41 0.75 16.53
CA ASP A 126 -2.38 1.49 17.35
C ASP A 126 -3.76 0.80 17.34
N ALA A 127 -4.11 0.13 16.24
CA ALA A 127 -5.33 -0.68 16.11
C ALA A 127 -5.20 -2.09 16.70
N ASP A 128 -4.03 -2.47 17.25
CA ASP A 128 -3.72 -3.81 17.76
C ASP A 128 -3.96 -4.91 16.70
N VAL A 129 -3.58 -4.61 15.46
CA VAL A 129 -3.64 -5.50 14.30
C VAL A 129 -2.23 -5.80 13.81
N SER A 130 -1.90 -7.08 13.70
CA SER A 130 -0.59 -7.52 13.20
C SER A 130 -0.65 -7.63 11.68
N LEU A 131 0.29 -6.98 10.98
CA LEU A 131 0.42 -7.12 9.53
C LEU A 131 0.76 -8.57 9.14
N VAL A 132 0.27 -8.99 7.98
CA VAL A 132 0.58 -10.31 7.43
C VAL A 132 2.08 -10.39 7.11
N PRO A 133 2.79 -11.45 7.56
CA PRO A 133 4.20 -11.64 7.24
C PRO A 133 4.38 -12.02 5.76
N ALA A 134 5.61 -11.89 5.26
CA ALA A 134 5.95 -12.31 3.91
C ALA A 134 5.55 -13.77 3.64
N ILE A 135 4.81 -13.99 2.55
CA ILE A 135 4.27 -15.29 2.17
C ILE A 135 5.35 -16.05 1.40
N SER A 136 6.05 -16.93 2.12
CA SER A 136 7.01 -17.87 1.54
C SER A 136 6.31 -19.19 1.18
N ALA A 137 6.72 -19.79 0.05
CA ALA A 137 6.26 -21.11 -0.36
C ALA A 137 6.74 -22.22 0.60
N GLN A 138 7.79 -21.95 1.38
CA GLN A 138 8.28 -22.85 2.44
C GLN A 138 7.55 -22.52 3.75
N SER A 139 6.29 -22.94 3.86
CA SER A 139 5.57 -22.85 5.13
C SER A 139 6.18 -23.81 6.15
N SER A 140 6.34 -23.37 7.40
CA SER A 140 6.72 -24.23 8.53
C SER A 140 5.62 -25.21 8.94
N ASP A 141 4.42 -25.05 8.40
CA ASP A 141 3.26 -25.89 8.66
C ASP A 141 3.33 -27.22 7.86
N PRO A 142 3.14 -28.39 8.50
CA PRO A 142 3.10 -29.69 7.82
C PRO A 142 1.97 -29.80 6.79
N SER A 143 0.90 -29.00 6.88
CA SER A 143 -0.16 -28.97 5.85
C SER A 143 0.23 -28.17 4.60
N GLY A 144 1.37 -27.47 4.60
CA GLY A 144 1.81 -26.66 3.47
C GLY A 144 0.99 -25.37 3.28
N ARG A 145 0.22 -24.95 4.30
CA ARG A 145 -0.64 -23.77 4.24
C ARG A 145 0.16 -22.51 4.58
N VAL A 146 -0.14 -21.43 3.88
CA VAL A 146 0.53 -20.15 4.12
C VAL A 146 -0.17 -19.26 5.15
N ASP A 147 -1.41 -19.60 5.54
CA ASP A 147 -2.35 -18.74 6.26
C ASP A 147 -2.51 -19.07 7.74
N THR A 148 -1.43 -19.45 8.42
CA THR A 148 -1.42 -19.77 9.86
C THR A 148 -1.44 -18.51 10.76
N TRP A 149 -1.89 -17.37 10.23
CA TRP A 149 -1.88 -16.09 10.92
C TRP A 149 -3.11 -15.95 11.84
N PRO A 150 -3.05 -15.12 12.90
CA PRO A 150 -4.21 -14.90 13.76
C PRO A 150 -5.39 -14.32 12.99
N CYS A 151 -6.59 -14.85 13.25
CA CYS A 151 -7.84 -14.25 12.78
C CYS A 151 -8.07 -12.93 13.53
N GLN A 152 -8.12 -11.81 12.80
CA GLN A 152 -8.28 -10.46 13.36
C GLN A 152 -9.39 -9.67 12.64
N ASP A 153 -10.29 -10.38 11.96
CA ASP A 153 -11.36 -9.81 11.13
C ASP A 153 -12.19 -8.77 11.87
N GLU A 154 -12.62 -9.08 13.10
CA GLU A 154 -13.42 -8.15 13.91
C GLU A 154 -12.69 -6.85 14.24
N LYS A 155 -11.35 -6.90 14.43
CA LYS A 155 -10.56 -5.70 14.70
C LYS A 155 -10.47 -4.83 13.46
N LEU A 156 -10.27 -5.46 12.29
CA LEU A 156 -10.21 -4.77 10.99
C LEU A 156 -11.55 -4.12 10.65
N GLU A 157 -12.66 -4.81 10.88
CA GLU A 157 -14.01 -4.27 10.64
C GLU A 157 -14.29 -3.05 11.54
N LYS A 158 -13.82 -3.04 12.79
CA LYS A 158 -14.00 -1.90 13.73
C LYS A 158 -13.25 -0.63 13.33
N ILE A 159 -12.27 -0.70 12.43
CA ILE A 159 -11.50 0.47 11.95
C ILE A 159 -12.34 1.33 11.00
N HIS A 160 -13.29 0.71 10.28
CA HIS A 160 -14.07 1.37 9.24
C HIS A 160 -15.43 1.81 9.77
N SER A 161 -16.02 2.84 9.13
CA SER A 161 -17.39 3.28 9.44
C SER A 161 -18.39 2.17 9.14
N HIS A 162 -19.60 2.27 9.70
CA HIS A 162 -20.65 1.29 9.42
C HIS A 162 -20.97 1.23 7.92
N GLU A 163 -21.13 2.38 7.26
CA GLU A 163 -21.42 2.44 5.84
C GLU A 163 -20.26 1.95 4.95
N ALA A 164 -19.01 2.21 5.36
CA ALA A 164 -17.84 1.66 4.68
C ALA A 164 -17.80 0.13 4.82
N ASN A 165 -18.09 -0.41 6.00
CA ASN A 165 -18.13 -1.87 6.20
C ASN A 165 -19.14 -2.56 5.28
N GLU A 166 -20.31 -1.99 5.04
CA GLU A 166 -21.27 -2.54 4.07
C GLU A 166 -20.65 -2.64 2.65
N MET A 167 -19.89 -1.64 2.24
CA MET A 167 -19.17 -1.64 0.97
C MET A 167 -18.04 -2.68 0.96
N ILE A 168 -17.29 -2.80 2.05
CA ILE A 168 -16.22 -3.80 2.21
C ILE A 168 -16.76 -5.23 2.13
N GLN A 169 -17.91 -5.50 2.77
CA GLN A 169 -18.54 -6.83 2.68
C GLN A 169 -18.97 -7.15 1.24
N ASN A 170 -19.52 -6.17 0.50
CA ASN A 170 -19.83 -6.37 -0.92
C ASN A 170 -18.56 -6.67 -1.75
N HIS A 171 -17.45 -5.98 -1.47
CA HIS A 171 -16.15 -6.23 -2.13
C HIS A 171 -15.61 -7.63 -1.80
N LEU A 172 -15.74 -8.07 -0.54
CA LEU A 172 -15.39 -9.42 -0.10
C LEU A 172 -16.24 -10.49 -0.81
N THR A 173 -17.55 -10.30 -0.89
CA THR A 173 -18.44 -11.23 -1.62
C THR A 173 -18.08 -11.30 -3.10
N PHE A 174 -17.68 -10.18 -3.71
CA PHE A 174 -17.22 -10.16 -5.11
C PHE A 174 -15.92 -10.96 -5.31
N ILE A 175 -14.93 -10.80 -4.42
CA ILE A 175 -13.63 -11.47 -4.53
C ILE A 175 -13.71 -12.96 -4.19
N LEU A 176 -14.37 -13.29 -3.07
CA LEU A 176 -14.49 -14.67 -2.58
C LEU A 176 -15.56 -15.46 -3.37
N GLY A 177 -16.39 -14.74 -4.12
CA GLY A 177 -17.56 -15.26 -4.82
C GLY A 177 -18.68 -15.65 -3.84
N ASN A 178 -19.78 -16.16 -4.39
CA ASN A 178 -20.92 -16.66 -3.59
C ASN A 178 -20.64 -17.99 -2.88
N ARG A 179 -19.36 -18.29 -2.60
CA ARG A 179 -18.92 -19.46 -1.85
C ARG A 179 -19.17 -19.16 -0.38
N SER A 180 -20.41 -19.35 0.07
CA SER A 180 -20.78 -19.55 1.49
C SER A 180 -20.21 -20.86 2.06
N SER A 181 -18.99 -21.20 1.63
CA SER A 181 -18.29 -22.42 1.98
C SER A 181 -17.48 -22.19 3.23
N ASP A 182 -17.36 -23.24 4.04
CA ASP A 182 -16.59 -23.33 5.27
C ASP A 182 -15.29 -22.48 5.19
N PRO A 183 -15.04 -21.56 6.15
CA PRO A 183 -13.83 -20.73 6.14
C PRO A 183 -12.54 -21.56 6.20
N SER A 184 -12.62 -22.84 6.58
CA SER A 184 -11.51 -23.80 6.54
C SER A 184 -11.21 -24.36 5.14
N SER A 185 -12.07 -24.10 4.15
CA SER A 185 -11.89 -24.57 2.77
C SER A 185 -10.61 -24.00 2.16
N VAL A 186 -9.69 -24.89 1.81
CA VAL A 186 -8.38 -24.55 1.25
C VAL A 186 -8.43 -24.60 -0.26
N ALA A 187 -7.96 -23.53 -0.90
CA ALA A 187 -7.75 -23.47 -2.34
C ALA A 187 -6.25 -23.37 -2.64
N GLN A 188 -5.84 -24.00 -3.75
CA GLN A 188 -4.54 -23.76 -4.34
C GLN A 188 -4.71 -22.66 -5.39
N VAL A 189 -4.06 -21.52 -5.15
CA VAL A 189 -4.22 -20.31 -5.96
C VAL A 189 -2.84 -19.79 -6.36
N SER A 190 -2.76 -19.24 -7.56
CA SER A 190 -1.59 -18.51 -8.05
C SER A 190 -1.23 -17.38 -7.08
N LYS A 191 0.04 -17.31 -6.68
CA LYS A 191 0.57 -16.27 -5.80
C LYS A 191 0.47 -14.90 -6.47
N LEU A 192 0.77 -14.82 -7.76
CA LEU A 192 0.56 -13.62 -8.57
C LEU A 192 -0.90 -13.16 -8.54
N LYS A 193 -1.86 -14.08 -8.66
CA LYS A 193 -3.29 -13.73 -8.63
C LYS A 193 -3.73 -13.19 -7.28
N VAL A 194 -3.24 -13.77 -6.18
CA VAL A 194 -3.51 -13.26 -4.83
C VAL A 194 -2.88 -11.88 -4.63
N GLY A 195 -1.65 -11.67 -5.13
CA GLY A 195 -1.00 -10.36 -5.11
C GLY A 195 -1.77 -9.28 -5.89
N GLN A 196 -2.32 -9.62 -7.06
CA GLN A 196 -3.18 -8.71 -7.83
C GLN A 196 -4.46 -8.34 -7.06
N VAL A 197 -5.10 -9.31 -6.42
CA VAL A 197 -6.29 -9.08 -5.58
C VAL A 197 -5.96 -8.21 -4.38
N TYR A 198 -4.80 -8.42 -3.75
CA TYR A 198 -4.31 -7.60 -2.65
C TYR A 198 -4.11 -6.14 -3.09
N ALA A 199 -3.32 -5.91 -4.15
CA ALA A 199 -3.07 -4.56 -4.66
C ALA A 199 -4.36 -3.85 -5.08
N ALA A 200 -5.27 -4.54 -5.80
CA ALA A 200 -6.57 -3.99 -6.16
C ALA A 200 -7.43 -3.62 -4.94
N SER A 201 -7.34 -4.42 -3.86
CA SER A 201 -8.07 -4.16 -2.61
C SER A 201 -7.46 -2.99 -1.82
N VAL A 202 -6.14 -2.77 -1.91
CA VAL A 202 -5.49 -1.56 -1.38
C VAL A 202 -6.02 -0.31 -2.11
N MET A 203 -6.06 -0.34 -3.45
CA MET A 203 -6.61 0.76 -4.24
C MET A 203 -8.08 1.03 -3.88
N TYR A 204 -8.87 -0.03 -3.71
CA TYR A 204 -10.26 0.07 -3.28
C TYR A 204 -10.40 0.69 -1.89
N GLY A 205 -9.58 0.28 -0.91
CA GLY A 205 -9.59 0.84 0.44
C GLY A 205 -9.24 2.32 0.47
N TYR A 206 -8.24 2.73 -0.33
CA TYR A 206 -7.86 4.13 -0.50
C TYR A 206 -9.02 4.96 -1.06
N PHE A 207 -9.65 4.48 -2.14
CA PHE A 207 -10.84 5.08 -2.73
C PHE A 207 -12.00 5.20 -1.73
N LEU A 208 -12.32 4.09 -1.05
CA LEU A 208 -13.45 4.00 -0.14
C LEU A 208 -13.29 4.98 1.02
N LYS A 209 -12.08 5.07 1.61
CA LYS A 209 -11.81 5.99 2.71
C LYS A 209 -12.04 7.45 2.32
N ARG A 210 -11.64 7.85 1.11
CA ARG A 210 -11.85 9.22 0.62
C ARG A 210 -13.33 9.56 0.50
N ILE A 211 -14.10 8.66 -0.09
CA ILE A 211 -15.54 8.89 -0.26
C ILE A 211 -16.25 8.85 1.08
N ASP A 212 -15.93 7.88 1.95
CA ASP A 212 -16.55 7.78 3.27
C ASP A 212 -16.29 9.04 4.09
N GLN A 213 -15.07 9.58 4.11
CA GLN A 213 -14.79 10.85 4.80
C GLN A 213 -15.65 12.01 4.26
N ARG A 214 -15.78 12.13 2.94
CA ARG A 214 -16.63 13.16 2.34
C ARG A 214 -18.11 12.93 2.69
N PHE A 215 -18.58 11.70 2.59
CA PHE A 215 -19.95 11.31 2.91
C PHE A 215 -20.28 11.62 4.37
N GLN A 216 -19.43 11.24 5.33
CA GLN A 216 -19.65 11.52 6.76
C GLN A 216 -19.63 13.03 7.05
N LEU A 217 -18.77 13.79 6.37
CA LEU A 217 -18.75 15.24 6.47
C LEU A 217 -20.06 15.86 5.96
N GLU A 218 -20.51 15.48 4.78
CA GLU A 218 -21.75 15.97 4.18
C GLU A 218 -23.00 15.54 4.99
N LYS A 219 -22.97 14.34 5.55
CA LYS A 219 -23.99 13.84 6.49
C LYS A 219 -24.06 14.73 7.73
N THR A 220 -22.93 15.03 8.34
CA THR A 220 -22.83 15.89 9.52
C THR A 220 -23.26 17.33 9.22
N MET A 221 -22.96 17.82 8.02
CA MET A 221 -23.37 19.15 7.54
C MET A 221 -24.82 19.21 7.04
N LYS A 222 -25.55 18.09 7.02
CA LYS A 222 -26.94 17.96 6.53
C LYS A 222 -27.11 18.40 5.07
N ILE A 223 -26.09 18.22 4.24
CA ILE A 223 -26.09 18.58 2.81
C ILE A 223 -26.23 17.37 1.88
N LEU A 224 -26.44 16.17 2.43
CA LEU A 224 -26.60 14.96 1.62
C LEU A 224 -27.83 15.05 0.70
N PRO A 225 -27.71 14.63 -0.58
CA PRO A 225 -28.84 14.46 -1.48
C PRO A 225 -29.85 13.49 -0.85
N GLY A 226 -31.00 14.00 -0.38
CA GLY A 226 -32.07 13.23 0.28
C GLY A 226 -32.25 13.44 1.80
N GLY A 227 -31.44 14.28 2.44
CA GLY A 227 -31.38 14.42 3.91
C GLY A 227 -32.39 15.36 4.59
N SER A 228 -33.69 15.07 4.53
CA SER A 228 -34.62 15.58 5.58
C SER A 228 -35.82 14.67 5.91
N ALA A 229 -36.08 13.62 5.14
CA ALA A 229 -37.28 12.80 5.33
C ALA A 229 -37.04 11.53 6.19
N GLU A 230 -35.85 10.94 6.12
CA GLU A 230 -35.64 9.60 6.72
C GLU A 230 -35.06 9.62 8.15
N GLU A 231 -34.31 10.66 8.54
CA GLU A 231 -33.84 10.79 9.93
C GLU A 231 -34.99 11.05 10.92
N ARG A 232 -36.09 11.67 10.45
CA ARG A 232 -37.32 11.82 11.25
C ARG A 232 -38.07 10.50 11.47
N ASN A 233 -37.88 9.51 10.61
CA ASN A 233 -38.59 8.23 10.75
C ASN A 233 -37.99 7.34 11.85
N ILE A 234 -36.73 7.52 12.26
CA ILE A 234 -36.17 6.73 13.36
C ILE A 234 -36.61 7.30 14.72
N GLU A 235 -36.85 8.62 14.81
CA GLU A 235 -37.41 9.26 16.01
C GLU A 235 -38.94 9.09 16.13
N GLN A 236 -39.66 8.91 15.01
CA GLN A 236 -41.13 8.71 15.01
C GLN A 236 -41.61 7.27 15.17
N VAL A 237 -40.74 6.24 15.09
CA VAL A 237 -41.15 4.82 15.18
C VAL A 237 -41.46 4.35 16.63
N ILE A 238 -41.66 5.27 17.59
CA ILE A 238 -42.31 4.97 18.89
C ILE A 238 -43.82 5.30 18.88
N GLY A 239 -44.36 5.92 17.83
CA GLY A 239 -45.80 6.15 17.74
C GLY A 239 -46.28 6.30 16.31
N ASP A 240 -46.82 5.24 15.72
CA ASP A 240 -48.25 5.14 15.39
C ASP A 240 -48.51 3.90 14.51
N GLU A 241 -49.38 3.00 14.97
CA GLU A 241 -49.96 1.92 14.16
C GLU A 241 -51.14 2.47 13.35
N THR A 242 -51.05 2.60 12.02
CA THR A 242 -52.18 2.25 11.12
C THR A 242 -51.81 2.20 9.63
N ARG A 243 -52.18 1.09 8.96
CA ARG A 243 -52.34 0.91 7.49
C ARG A 243 -53.77 1.36 7.06
N PRO A 244 -54.12 1.64 5.78
CA PRO A 244 -53.96 0.77 4.58
C PRO A 244 -53.70 1.47 3.19
N ASN A 245 -52.95 0.88 2.24
CA ASN A 245 -53.30 0.07 1.03
C ASN A 245 -53.77 0.82 -0.27
N VAL A 246 -53.19 0.46 -1.43
CA VAL A 246 -53.78 0.18 -2.79
C VAL A 246 -53.13 0.86 -4.04
N LYS A 247 -52.48 0.02 -4.92
CA LYS A 247 -52.45 -0.09 -6.43
C LYS A 247 -52.16 1.14 -7.34
N ASN A 248 -51.64 1.10 -8.59
CA ASN A 248 -50.86 0.20 -9.50
C ASN A 248 -50.66 0.96 -10.87
N ILE A 249 -49.68 0.56 -11.71
CA ILE A 249 -49.58 0.67 -13.20
C ILE A 249 -48.95 1.92 -13.89
N GLY A 250 -47.96 1.67 -14.78
CA GLY A 250 -47.79 2.41 -16.06
C GLY A 250 -46.38 2.52 -16.65
N ASP A 251 -46.00 1.58 -17.52
CA ASP A 251 -44.72 1.47 -18.27
C ASP A 251 -44.57 2.47 -19.45
N SER A 252 -43.34 2.83 -19.83
CA SER A 252 -42.95 3.06 -21.25
C SER A 252 -41.43 3.23 -21.45
N SER A 253 -40.84 2.24 -22.14
CA SER A 253 -39.45 2.16 -22.62
C SER A 253 -39.15 3.03 -23.85
N ARG A 254 -37.91 3.51 -23.99
CA ARG A 254 -37.25 3.78 -25.28
C ARG A 254 -35.73 3.48 -25.19
N ASN A 255 -35.30 2.46 -25.95
CA ASN A 255 -33.92 2.03 -26.13
C ASN A 255 -33.16 2.95 -27.11
N LEU A 256 -31.90 3.26 -26.79
CA LEU A 256 -30.83 3.57 -27.73
C LEU A 256 -29.52 2.95 -27.18
N GLN A 257 -28.90 2.04 -27.94
CA GLN A 257 -27.62 1.39 -27.60
C GLN A 257 -26.44 2.34 -27.80
N PRO A 258 -25.32 2.12 -27.07
CA PRO A 258 -24.00 2.47 -27.60
C PRO A 258 -22.98 1.31 -27.56
N HIS A 259 -21.98 1.54 -28.41
CA HIS A 259 -20.87 0.73 -28.88
C HIS A 259 -19.81 0.32 -27.83
N PRO A 260 -18.89 -0.60 -28.18
CA PRO A 260 -18.12 -1.40 -27.23
C PRO A 260 -16.74 -0.78 -26.97
N GLU A 261 -16.47 -0.29 -25.76
CA GLU A 261 -15.09 -0.20 -25.23
C GLU A 261 -15.00 0.08 -23.73
N VAL A 262 -16.04 -0.25 -22.95
CA VAL A 262 -16.00 -0.21 -21.46
C VAL A 262 -16.69 -1.45 -20.87
N SER A 263 -16.09 -2.63 -21.08
CA SER A 263 -16.67 -3.92 -20.68
C SER A 263 -16.15 -4.48 -19.35
N ALA A 264 -15.68 -3.64 -18.42
CA ALA A 264 -15.26 -4.12 -17.10
C ALA A 264 -16.31 -3.95 -15.99
N TRP A 265 -17.27 -3.02 -16.10
CA TRP A 265 -18.24 -2.73 -15.02
C TRP A 265 -19.72 -2.83 -15.43
N SER A 266 -20.01 -3.24 -16.66
CA SER A 266 -21.39 -3.47 -17.14
C SER A 266 -21.57 -4.92 -17.58
N GLY A 267 -21.57 -5.85 -16.62
CA GLY A 267 -22.08 -7.21 -16.82
C GLY A 267 -23.61 -7.20 -16.70
N GLY A 268 -24.30 -7.58 -17.77
CA GLY A 268 -25.74 -7.36 -17.98
C GLY A 268 -26.69 -7.90 -16.90
N LEU A 269 -27.60 -7.03 -16.48
CA LEU A 269 -28.87 -7.38 -15.86
C LEU A 269 -29.83 -7.89 -16.95
N GLY A 270 -29.77 -9.20 -17.21
CA GLY A 270 -30.92 -9.95 -17.71
C GLY A 270 -31.87 -10.21 -16.55
N LEU A 271 -33.04 -9.57 -16.58
CA LEU A 271 -34.11 -9.76 -15.61
C LEU A 271 -34.67 -11.19 -15.70
N GLY A 272 -34.33 -12.03 -14.73
CA GLY A 272 -34.97 -13.32 -14.45
C GLY A 272 -34.99 -13.50 -12.94
N GLY A 273 -36.16 -13.33 -12.34
CA GLY A 273 -36.31 -13.04 -10.91
C GLY A 273 -35.78 -14.10 -9.95
N ILE A 274 -35.08 -13.63 -8.92
CA ILE A 274 -35.15 -14.14 -7.54
C ILE A 274 -35.13 -12.89 -6.65
N GLY A 275 -36.22 -12.68 -5.93
CA GLY A 275 -36.40 -11.55 -5.03
C GLY A 275 -35.59 -11.74 -3.75
N GLU A 276 -34.51 -10.98 -3.62
CA GLU A 276 -34.01 -10.54 -2.32
C GLU A 276 -33.38 -9.16 -2.53
N GLY A 277 -34.10 -8.12 -2.12
CA GLY A 277 -33.70 -6.74 -2.31
C GLY A 277 -32.44 -6.43 -1.51
N ILE A 278 -31.28 -6.42 -2.18
CA ILE A 278 -30.07 -5.80 -1.65
C ILE A 278 -30.42 -4.32 -1.47
N ARG A 279 -30.77 -3.92 -0.23
CA ARG A 279 -30.89 -2.50 0.11
C ARG A 279 -29.56 -1.86 -0.30
N SER A 280 -29.60 -0.96 -1.28
CA SER A 280 -28.43 -0.19 -1.66
C SER A 280 -28.04 0.62 -0.42
N SER A 281 -26.82 0.43 0.10
CA SER A 281 -26.34 1.22 1.24
C SER A 281 -26.38 2.71 0.89
N ARG A 282 -26.57 3.57 1.90
CA ARG A 282 -26.59 5.02 1.69
C ARG A 282 -25.31 5.51 0.99
N LEU A 283 -24.16 4.96 1.42
CA LEU A 283 -22.87 5.26 0.81
C LEU A 283 -22.77 4.74 -0.64
N LYS A 284 -23.32 3.56 -0.96
CA LYS A 284 -23.37 3.07 -2.34
C LYS A 284 -24.22 3.99 -3.23
N THR A 285 -25.38 4.42 -2.76
CA THR A 285 -26.22 5.38 -3.49
C THR A 285 -25.51 6.73 -3.68
N TYR A 286 -24.76 7.18 -2.66
CA TYR A 286 -23.93 8.38 -2.74
C TYR A 286 -22.84 8.28 -3.80
N VAL A 287 -22.07 7.17 -3.83
CA VAL A 287 -21.06 6.90 -4.85
C VAL A 287 -21.66 6.92 -6.25
N MET A 288 -22.83 6.31 -6.43
CA MET A 288 -23.52 6.23 -7.73
C MET A 288 -24.05 7.58 -8.22
N SER A 289 -24.10 8.61 -7.36
CA SER A 289 -24.51 9.96 -7.75
C SER A 289 -23.39 10.78 -8.39
N PHE A 290 -22.14 10.33 -8.28
CA PHE A 290 -21.00 11.03 -8.88
C PHE A 290 -20.88 10.75 -10.38
N ASP A 291 -20.42 11.76 -11.11
CA ASP A 291 -19.98 11.60 -12.48
C ASP A 291 -18.66 10.81 -12.57
N ALA A 292 -18.35 10.31 -13.77
CA ALA A 292 -17.17 9.46 -13.99
C ALA A 292 -15.84 10.17 -13.69
N GLU A 293 -15.75 11.49 -13.91
CA GLU A 293 -14.53 12.26 -13.65
C GLU A 293 -14.31 12.40 -12.15
N THR A 294 -15.35 12.75 -11.39
CA THR A 294 -15.31 12.80 -9.93
C THR A 294 -14.93 11.44 -9.35
N LEU A 295 -15.53 10.36 -9.83
CA LEU A 295 -15.22 9.00 -9.38
C LEU A 295 -13.75 8.63 -9.65
N GLN A 296 -13.24 8.95 -10.84
CA GLN A 296 -11.85 8.71 -11.20
C GLN A 296 -10.88 9.50 -10.30
N ARG A 297 -11.20 10.76 -9.99
CA ARG A 297 -10.39 11.57 -9.06
C ARG A 297 -10.32 10.96 -7.67
N TYR A 298 -11.41 10.37 -7.16
CA TYR A 298 -11.40 9.64 -5.90
C TYR A 298 -10.64 8.32 -5.97
N ALA A 299 -10.72 7.60 -7.10
CA ALA A 299 -10.09 6.30 -7.28
C ALA A 299 -8.56 6.38 -7.50
N THR A 300 -8.06 7.52 -7.96
CA THR A 300 -6.65 7.71 -8.27
C THR A 300 -5.85 8.06 -7.02
N ILE A 301 -4.76 7.31 -6.76
CA ILE A 301 -3.74 7.69 -5.77
C ILE A 301 -3.00 8.92 -6.29
N ARG A 302 -2.82 9.92 -5.44
CA ARG A 302 -2.36 11.26 -5.85
C ARG A 302 -0.84 11.44 -5.82
N SER A 303 -0.10 10.61 -5.08
CA SER A 303 1.37 10.66 -5.03
C SER A 303 2.03 9.43 -5.65
N LYS A 304 3.23 9.64 -6.22
CA LYS A 304 4.04 8.54 -6.76
C LYS A 304 4.60 7.68 -5.63
N GLU A 305 4.92 8.30 -4.50
CA GLU A 305 5.42 7.67 -3.30
C GLU A 305 4.39 6.68 -2.73
N ALA A 306 3.11 7.05 -2.69
CA ALA A 306 2.05 6.14 -2.25
C ALA A 306 1.89 4.94 -3.19
N ILE A 307 1.95 5.15 -4.52
CA ILE A 307 1.90 4.06 -5.51
C ILE A 307 3.09 3.10 -5.30
N ASP A 308 4.30 3.64 -5.16
CA ASP A 308 5.52 2.86 -4.97
C ASP A 308 5.48 2.07 -3.64
N ILE A 309 4.84 2.61 -2.59
CA ILE A 309 4.62 1.88 -1.34
C ILE A 309 3.70 0.68 -1.54
N VAL A 310 2.59 0.84 -2.29
CA VAL A 310 1.67 -0.28 -2.58
C VAL A 310 2.41 -1.38 -3.34
N GLU A 311 3.21 -1.01 -4.34
CA GLU A 311 4.04 -1.96 -5.10
C GLU A 311 5.05 -2.66 -4.18
N LYS A 312 5.89 -1.92 -3.45
CA LYS A 312 6.91 -2.48 -2.55
C LYS A 312 6.33 -3.34 -1.45
N HIS A 313 5.19 -2.96 -0.86
CA HIS A 313 4.54 -3.75 0.16
C HIS A 313 3.98 -5.06 -0.43
N THR A 314 3.38 -5.00 -1.62
CA THR A 314 2.91 -6.19 -2.34
C THR A 314 4.07 -7.10 -2.72
N GLU A 315 5.20 -6.55 -3.20
CA GLU A 315 6.43 -7.31 -3.47
C GLU A 315 7.01 -7.93 -2.19
N ALA A 316 6.96 -7.23 -1.06
CA ALA A 316 7.44 -7.77 0.21
C ALA A 316 6.55 -8.92 0.73
N LEU A 317 5.26 -8.88 0.44
CA LEU A 317 4.30 -9.93 0.80
C LEU A 317 4.41 -11.15 -0.12
N PHE A 318 4.41 -10.94 -1.44
CA PHE A 318 4.26 -12.02 -2.43
C PHE A 318 5.55 -12.33 -3.20
N GLY A 319 6.62 -11.56 -3.00
CA GLY A 319 7.82 -11.62 -3.84
C GLY A 319 7.65 -10.81 -5.12
N LYS A 320 8.76 -10.64 -5.85
CA LYS A 320 8.75 -9.94 -7.14
C LYS A 320 8.10 -10.82 -8.21
N PRO A 321 7.09 -10.33 -8.94
CA PRO A 321 6.45 -11.11 -9.98
C PRO A 321 7.40 -11.25 -11.18
N GLU A 322 7.85 -12.47 -11.50
CA GLU A 322 8.63 -12.74 -12.70
C GLU A 322 7.68 -12.87 -13.91
N ILE A 323 7.25 -11.72 -14.45
CA ILE A 323 6.33 -11.67 -15.59
C ILE A 323 7.16 -11.70 -16.87
N VAL A 324 7.29 -12.88 -17.48
CA VAL A 324 7.81 -12.98 -18.85
C VAL A 324 6.63 -12.74 -19.79
N ILE A 325 6.67 -11.67 -20.58
CA ILE A 325 5.65 -11.42 -21.61
C ILE A 325 6.09 -12.19 -22.85
N SER A 326 5.29 -13.14 -23.31
CA SER A 326 5.56 -13.85 -24.55
C SER A 326 5.49 -12.88 -25.75
N PRO A 327 6.14 -13.17 -26.89
CA PRO A 327 6.09 -12.32 -28.09
C PRO A 327 4.66 -11.99 -28.57
N GLU A 328 3.68 -12.82 -28.20
CA GLU A 328 2.25 -12.67 -28.48
C GLU A 328 1.52 -11.76 -27.48
N GLY A 329 2.23 -11.11 -26.55
CA GLY A 329 1.67 -10.18 -25.58
C GLY A 329 0.93 -10.86 -24.41
N ARG A 330 1.06 -12.18 -24.24
CA ARG A 330 0.45 -12.92 -23.12
C ARG A 330 1.45 -13.02 -21.97
N VAL A 331 0.95 -12.89 -20.74
CA VAL A 331 1.74 -13.17 -19.54
C VAL A 331 2.04 -14.67 -19.48
N ASP A 332 3.32 -15.04 -19.58
CA ASP A 332 3.80 -16.39 -19.34
C ASP A 332 3.84 -16.64 -17.83
N SER A 333 2.81 -17.33 -17.33
CA SER A 333 2.67 -17.72 -15.92
C SER A 333 3.33 -19.06 -15.60
N SER A 334 4.21 -19.59 -16.47
CA SER A 334 4.86 -20.90 -16.27
C SER A 334 5.76 -20.97 -15.04
N LYS A 335 6.25 -19.82 -14.56
CA LYS A 335 7.05 -19.69 -13.32
C LYS A 335 6.24 -19.23 -12.10
N ASP A 336 4.93 -19.06 -12.24
CA ASP A 336 4.09 -18.57 -11.15
C ASP A 336 3.93 -19.65 -10.06
N GLU A 337 4.27 -19.28 -8.83
CA GLU A 337 4.18 -20.17 -7.68
C GLU A 337 2.71 -20.29 -7.22
N ASN A 338 2.27 -21.51 -6.91
CA ASN A 338 0.96 -21.72 -6.31
C ASN A 338 1.07 -21.79 -4.78
N ILE A 339 0.20 -21.06 -4.08
CA ILE A 339 0.09 -21.10 -2.62
C ILE A 339 -1.21 -21.81 -2.19
N LYS A 340 -1.16 -22.50 -1.06
CA LYS A 340 -2.35 -23.08 -0.41
C LYS A 340 -2.85 -22.12 0.67
N ILE A 341 -4.05 -21.59 0.48
CA ILE A 341 -4.66 -20.59 1.37
C ILE A 341 -6.12 -20.95 1.61
N SER A 342 -6.61 -20.79 2.85
CA SER A 342 -8.04 -20.96 3.14
C SER A 342 -8.85 -19.74 2.70
N LEU A 343 -10.17 -19.92 2.55
CA LEU A 343 -11.09 -18.79 2.38
C LEU A 343 -10.98 -17.78 3.52
N GLY A 344 -10.79 -18.22 4.77
CA GLY A 344 -10.54 -17.34 5.91
C GLY A 344 -9.24 -16.54 5.77
N GLY A 345 -8.16 -17.18 5.32
CA GLY A 345 -6.88 -16.53 5.04
C GLY A 345 -6.99 -15.47 3.93
N LEU A 346 -7.73 -15.79 2.85
CA LEU A 346 -7.97 -14.84 1.76
C LEU A 346 -8.85 -13.66 2.22
N LYS A 347 -9.88 -13.92 3.03
CA LYS A 347 -10.70 -12.87 3.66
C LYS A 347 -9.82 -11.93 4.50
N ARG A 348 -8.94 -12.49 5.35
CA ARG A 348 -8.00 -11.73 6.18
C ARG A 348 -7.06 -10.84 5.35
N LEU A 349 -6.54 -11.35 4.21
CA LEU A 349 -5.72 -10.58 3.28
C LEU A 349 -6.49 -9.40 2.67
N VAL A 350 -7.72 -9.63 2.23
CA VAL A 350 -8.54 -8.58 1.61
C VAL A 350 -8.89 -7.51 2.64
N LEU A 351 -9.29 -7.89 3.87
CA LEU A 351 -9.54 -6.94 4.95
C LEU A 351 -8.30 -6.13 5.33
N GLU A 352 -7.11 -6.76 5.35
CA GLU A 352 -5.85 -6.03 5.56
C GLU A 352 -5.61 -5.02 4.45
N ALA A 353 -5.71 -5.45 3.20
CA ALA A 353 -5.45 -4.62 2.02
C ALA A 353 -6.35 -3.37 2.01
N VAL A 354 -7.65 -3.56 2.27
CA VAL A 354 -8.60 -2.45 2.36
C VAL A 354 -8.22 -1.49 3.48
N THR A 355 -7.83 -2.02 4.65
CA THR A 355 -7.39 -1.22 5.79
C THR A 355 -6.08 -0.48 5.51
N PHE A 356 -5.14 -1.13 4.83
CA PHE A 356 -3.88 -0.55 4.39
C PHE A 356 -4.14 0.63 3.44
N GLY A 357 -5.02 0.46 2.46
CA GLY A 357 -5.43 1.53 1.54
C GLY A 357 -6.08 2.72 2.27
N ALA A 358 -6.95 2.44 3.24
CA ALA A 358 -7.57 3.48 4.05
C ALA A 358 -6.54 4.26 4.89
N PHE A 359 -5.59 3.56 5.51
CA PHE A 359 -4.49 4.20 6.24
C PHE A 359 -3.54 4.96 5.34
N LEU A 360 -3.28 4.46 4.12
CA LEU A 360 -2.47 5.15 3.13
C LEU A 360 -3.06 6.53 2.81
N TRP A 361 -4.37 6.64 2.62
CA TRP A 361 -5.02 7.94 2.43
C TRP A 361 -4.84 8.89 3.63
N ASP A 362 -5.07 8.40 4.85
CA ASP A 362 -4.94 9.22 6.07
C ASP A 362 -3.50 9.73 6.25
N VAL A 363 -2.52 8.84 6.05
CA VAL A 363 -1.09 9.13 6.21
C VAL A 363 -0.59 10.05 5.10
N GLU A 364 -0.94 9.78 3.86
CA GLU A 364 -0.58 10.63 2.73
C GLU A 364 -1.15 12.04 2.93
N SER A 365 -2.43 12.17 3.33
CA SER A 365 -3.07 13.46 3.64
C SER A 365 -2.37 14.20 4.78
N HIS A 366 -1.99 13.48 5.84
CA HIS A 366 -1.26 14.05 6.96
C HIS A 366 0.12 14.57 6.56
N VAL A 367 0.93 13.75 5.89
CA VAL A 367 2.29 14.14 5.48
C VAL A 367 2.28 15.27 4.46
N ASP A 368 1.31 15.27 3.54
CA ASP A 368 1.20 16.32 2.53
C ASP A 368 0.87 17.68 3.14
N SER A 369 0.05 17.71 4.21
CA SER A 369 -0.24 18.96 4.94
C SER A 369 1.01 19.61 5.58
N ARG A 370 2.09 18.85 5.77
CA ARG A 370 3.35 19.31 6.34
C ARG A 370 4.39 19.58 5.25
N TYR A 371 4.67 18.60 4.39
CA TYR A 371 5.79 18.62 3.46
C TYR A 371 5.42 19.07 2.02
N HIS A 372 4.13 19.05 1.67
CA HIS A 372 3.59 19.47 0.38
C HIS A 372 4.29 18.77 -0.81
N PHE A 373 4.05 17.47 -0.96
CA PHE A 373 4.73 16.63 -1.96
C PHE A 373 3.83 16.17 -3.09
N VAL A 374 2.52 16.28 -2.92
CA VAL A 374 1.58 15.92 -3.97
C VAL A 374 1.55 17.02 -5.03
N ALA A 375 1.75 16.61 -6.29
CA ALA A 375 1.60 17.52 -7.42
C ALA A 375 0.10 17.74 -7.69
N ASN A 376 -0.33 19.00 -7.67
CA ASN A 376 -1.70 19.40 -8.02
C ASN A 376 -1.97 19.31 -9.52
#